data_AF-A0A7T8K984-F1
#
_entry.id   AF-A0A7T8K984-F1
#
_cell.length_a   1.000
_cell.length_b   1.000
_cell.length_c   1.000
_cell.angle_alpha   90.00
_cell.angle_beta   90.00
_cell.angle_gamma   90.00
#
_symmetry.space_group_name_H-M   'P 1'
#
loop_
_entity.id
_entity.type
_entity.pdbx_description
1 polymer ?
#
loop_
_entity_poly.entity_id
_entity_poly.type
_entity_poly.pdbx_seq_one_letter_code
_entity_poly.pdbx_strand_id
1 'polypeptide(L)'
;MRWNREERAFAVEAYFSNHQSVIATQRSFRTHFNVAPRGPVPDRKSIIARVKTFRETGSTTQQIIRIARRVRTPENIEAVRTSILQSPQRSVRKHASALALSARSVRRNFHEDLNFHPYKITIVQELSVADFTARRNACEALLENIAEDAIVYFSDEAHFHLSGSVNRQNMRYWSDTNPQKLHQKPISERK
;
A
#
# COMPACT_ATOMS: atom_id res chain seq x y z
N MET A 1 29.38 5.92 -9.93
CA MET A 1 30.22 4.78 -9.50
C MET A 1 29.98 4.55 -8.02
N ARG A 2 29.63 3.34 -7.59
CA ARG A 2 29.43 3.01 -6.16
C ARG A 2 30.72 2.40 -5.63
N TRP A 3 31.46 3.12 -4.80
CA TRP A 3 32.77 2.63 -4.32
C TRP A 3 32.57 1.63 -3.18
N ASN A 4 33.30 0.52 -3.23
CA ASN A 4 33.39 -0.44 -2.12
C ASN A 4 34.11 0.19 -0.92
N ARG A 5 34.31 -0.51 0.20
CA ARG A 5 34.92 0.07 1.42
C ARG A 5 36.42 0.39 1.23
N GLU A 6 37.13 -0.47 0.53
CA GLU A 6 38.57 -0.39 0.28
C GLU A 6 38.90 0.79 -0.65
N GLU A 7 38.16 0.93 -1.75
CA GLU A 7 38.29 2.02 -2.71
C GLU A 7 38.12 3.40 -2.06
N ARG A 8 37.28 3.52 -1.01
CA ARG A 8 37.14 4.80 -0.27
C ARG A 8 38.34 5.09 0.59
N ALA A 9 38.78 4.08 1.34
CA ALA A 9 39.90 4.20 2.26
C ALA A 9 41.14 4.60 1.44
N PHE A 10 41.41 3.85 0.37
CA PHE A 10 42.49 4.13 -0.55
C PHE A 10 42.39 5.53 -1.16
N ALA A 11 41.21 5.96 -1.63
CA ALA A 11 41.07 7.28 -2.24
C ALA A 11 41.35 8.44 -1.25
N VAL A 12 41.03 8.28 0.03
CA VAL A 12 41.33 9.27 1.07
C VAL A 12 42.81 9.25 1.42
N GLU A 13 43.38 8.06 1.62
CA GLU A 13 44.81 7.87 1.90
C GLU A 13 45.67 8.45 0.77
N ALA A 14 45.42 8.02 -0.47
CA ALA A 14 46.12 8.50 -1.65
C ALA A 14 45.98 10.01 -1.85
N TYR A 15 44.88 10.63 -1.42
CA TYR A 15 44.73 12.08 -1.47
C TYR A 15 45.69 12.79 -0.52
N PHE A 16 45.86 12.29 0.70
CA PHE A 16 46.82 12.84 1.65
C PHE A 16 48.26 12.57 1.22
N SER A 17 48.57 11.35 0.78
CA SER A 17 49.91 10.96 0.32
C SER A 17 50.37 11.73 -0.93
N ASN A 18 49.44 12.13 -1.80
CA ASN A 18 49.74 12.89 -3.01
C ASN A 18 49.59 14.41 -2.83
N HIS A 19 49.91 14.95 -1.64
CA HIS A 19 49.86 16.39 -1.34
C HIS A 19 48.52 17.05 -1.70
N GLN A 20 47.41 16.35 -1.47
CA GLN A 20 46.04 16.84 -1.75
C GLN A 20 45.75 17.06 -3.24
N SER A 21 46.52 16.43 -4.14
CA SER A 21 46.28 16.48 -5.58
C SER A 21 45.25 15.44 -6.03
N VAL A 22 44.10 15.92 -6.52
CA VAL A 22 43.03 15.08 -7.06
C VAL A 22 43.52 14.26 -8.26
N ILE A 23 44.30 14.86 -9.16
CA ILE A 23 44.76 14.18 -10.38
C ILE A 23 45.74 13.06 -10.03
N ALA A 24 46.67 13.30 -9.09
CA ALA A 24 47.60 12.28 -8.63
C ALA A 24 46.89 11.15 -7.87
N THR A 25 45.86 11.49 -7.09
CA THR A 25 44.97 10.51 -6.44
C THR A 25 44.27 9.63 -7.47
N GLN A 26 43.70 10.22 -8.53
CA GLN A 26 43.05 9.48 -9.62
C GLN A 26 44.02 8.59 -10.39
N ARG A 27 45.25 9.03 -10.61
CA ARG A 27 46.31 8.22 -11.25
C ARG A 27 46.71 7.05 -10.36
N SER A 28 46.96 7.30 -9.07
CA SER A 28 47.29 6.26 -8.08
C SER A 28 46.16 5.23 -7.96
N PHE A 29 44.90 5.69 -7.97
CA PHE A 29 43.72 4.83 -7.95
C PHE A 29 43.65 3.93 -9.18
N ARG A 30 43.94 4.45 -10.38
CA ARG A 30 44.00 3.64 -11.61
C ARG A 30 45.04 2.54 -11.50
N THR A 31 46.24 2.88 -11.05
CA THR A 31 47.34 1.93 -10.92
C THR A 31 47.01 0.85 -9.88
N HIS A 32 46.53 1.25 -8.70
CA HIS A 32 46.26 0.33 -7.59
C HIS A 32 45.14 -0.66 -7.89
N PHE A 33 44.05 -0.21 -8.50
CA PHE A 33 42.89 -1.06 -8.84
C PHE A 33 42.91 -1.59 -10.27
N ASN A 34 44.03 -1.44 -10.99
CA ASN A 34 44.21 -1.86 -12.38
C ASN A 34 43.05 -1.42 -13.32
N VAL A 35 42.64 -0.16 -13.19
CA VAL A 35 41.52 0.40 -13.97
C VAL A 35 41.99 0.74 -15.37
N ALA A 36 41.30 0.24 -16.39
CA ALA A 36 41.59 0.51 -17.80
C ALA A 36 41.67 2.03 -18.12
N PRO A 37 42.36 2.46 -19.20
CA PRO A 37 42.57 3.89 -19.50
C PRO A 37 41.29 4.75 -19.55
N ARG A 38 40.17 4.16 -19.97
CA ARG A 38 38.82 4.77 -19.99
C ARG A 38 37.86 4.19 -18.95
N GLY A 39 38.39 3.38 -18.04
CA GLY A 39 37.63 2.78 -16.95
C GLY A 39 37.17 3.84 -15.93
N PRO A 40 36.16 3.50 -15.14
CA PRO A 40 35.55 4.42 -14.18
C PRO A 40 36.52 4.72 -13.03
N VAL A 41 36.76 6.00 -12.77
CA VAL A 41 37.59 6.47 -11.64
C VAL A 41 36.78 7.49 -10.84
N PRO A 42 36.99 7.55 -9.52
CA PRO A 42 36.54 8.65 -8.68
C PRO A 42 36.62 10.03 -9.34
N ASP A 43 35.48 10.71 -9.49
CA ASP A 43 35.47 12.09 -9.97
C ASP A 43 35.94 13.05 -8.87
N ARG A 44 36.38 14.26 -9.28
CA ARG A 44 36.89 15.28 -8.37
C ARG A 44 35.95 15.57 -7.20
N LYS A 45 34.64 15.70 -7.48
CA LYS A 45 33.65 16.04 -6.45
C LYS A 45 33.53 14.93 -5.42
N SER A 46 33.53 13.66 -5.83
CA SER A 46 33.43 12.53 -4.90
C SER A 46 34.67 12.39 -4.02
N ILE A 47 35.87 12.60 -4.56
CA ILE A 47 37.13 12.57 -3.77
C ILE A 47 37.08 13.65 -2.69
N ILE A 48 36.80 14.89 -3.08
CA ILE A 48 36.75 16.03 -2.14
C ILE A 48 35.65 15.82 -1.09
N ALA A 49 34.45 15.40 -1.51
CA ALA A 49 33.35 15.16 -0.58
C ALA A 49 33.70 14.11 0.47
N ARG A 50 34.43 13.05 0.09
CA ARG A 50 34.85 12.02 1.04
C ARG A 50 35.98 12.45 1.95
N VAL A 51 36.97 13.16 1.44
CA VAL A 51 38.02 13.75 2.29
C VAL A 51 37.40 14.71 3.30
N LYS A 52 36.41 15.50 2.88
CA LYS A 52 35.65 16.38 3.79
C LYS A 52 34.91 15.57 4.86
N THR A 53 34.12 14.56 4.48
CA THR A 53 33.43 13.69 5.45
C THR A 53 34.41 13.02 6.41
N PHE A 54 35.57 12.58 5.91
CA PHE A 54 36.61 11.96 6.72
C PHE A 54 37.22 12.95 7.73
N ARG A 55 37.53 14.19 7.31
CA ARG A 55 38.01 15.24 8.21
C ARG A 55 36.99 15.61 9.30
N GLU A 56 35.70 15.58 8.98
CA GLU A 56 34.63 15.97 9.91
C GLU A 56 34.22 14.84 10.88
N THR A 57 34.25 13.58 10.43
CA THR A 57 33.64 12.45 11.18
C THR A 57 34.59 11.28 11.45
N GLY A 58 35.81 11.30 10.89
CA GLY A 58 36.73 10.16 10.90
C GLY A 58 36.29 8.97 10.03
N SER A 59 35.16 9.09 9.32
CA SER A 59 34.59 8.00 8.50
C SER A 59 34.64 8.31 7.02
N THR A 60 34.92 7.29 6.21
CA THR A 60 34.85 7.35 4.73
C THR A 60 33.45 7.02 4.19
N THR A 61 32.48 6.79 5.08
CA THR A 61 31.09 6.52 4.73
C THR A 61 30.28 7.80 4.78
N GLN A 62 29.68 8.17 3.65
CA GLN A 62 28.70 9.25 3.63
C GLN A 62 27.46 8.81 4.42
N GLN A 63 27.01 9.67 5.33
CA GLN A 63 25.71 9.49 5.97
C GLN A 63 24.63 9.56 4.89
N ILE A 64 23.88 8.46 4.74
CA ILE A 64 22.68 8.48 3.90
C ILE A 64 21.65 9.29 4.67
N ILE A 65 21.45 10.54 4.26
CA ILE A 65 20.31 11.33 4.72
C ILE A 65 19.06 10.65 4.15
N ARG A 66 18.38 9.84 4.97
CA ARG A 66 17.08 9.29 4.61
C ARG A 66 16.09 10.45 4.56
N ILE A 67 15.77 10.89 3.34
CA ILE A 67 14.75 11.91 3.12
C ILE A 67 13.44 11.42 3.76
N ALA A 68 12.90 12.22 4.67
CA ALA A 68 11.63 11.92 5.33
C ALA A 68 10.51 11.76 4.28
N ARG A 69 9.63 10.77 4.48
CA ARG A 69 8.51 10.53 3.57
C ARG A 69 7.53 11.71 3.66
N ARG A 70 7.50 12.56 2.63
CA ARG A 70 6.70 13.81 2.62
C ARG A 70 5.19 13.63 2.83
N VAL A 71 4.63 12.47 2.48
CA VAL A 71 3.17 12.25 2.46
C VAL A 71 2.68 11.38 3.62
N ARG A 72 3.54 10.52 4.17
CA ARG A 72 3.21 9.64 5.31
C ARG A 72 3.84 10.17 6.59
N THR A 73 3.45 11.39 6.93
CA THR A 73 3.76 11.99 8.23
C THR A 73 2.78 11.45 9.27
N PRO A 74 3.14 11.45 10.57
CA PRO A 74 2.24 10.97 11.62
C PRO A 74 0.89 11.71 11.62
N GLU A 75 0.89 13.00 11.31
CA GLU A 75 -0.34 13.81 11.22
C GLU A 75 -1.27 13.31 10.11
N ASN A 76 -0.73 12.96 8.94
CA ASN A 76 -1.53 12.42 7.85
C ASN A 76 -2.05 11.01 8.14
N ILE A 77 -1.29 10.21 8.91
CA ILE A 77 -1.74 8.87 9.34
C ILE A 77 -2.93 9.02 10.29
N GLU A 78 -2.84 9.93 11.26
CA GLU A 78 -3.94 10.24 12.18
C GLU A 78 -5.15 10.82 11.46
N ALA A 79 -4.96 11.74 10.51
CA ALA A 79 -6.05 12.29 9.70
C ALA A 79 -6.77 11.20 8.87
N VAL A 80 -6.01 10.23 8.35
CA VAL A 80 -6.59 9.06 7.66
C VAL A 80 -7.36 8.18 8.65
N ARG A 81 -6.83 7.93 9.85
CA ARG A 81 -7.50 7.14 10.90
C ARG A 81 -8.80 7.79 11.36
N THR A 82 -8.80 9.09 11.62
CA THR A 82 -10.01 9.81 12.03
C THR A 82 -11.06 9.82 10.92
N SER A 83 -10.64 10.04 9.66
CA SER A 83 -11.55 10.05 8.51
C SER A 83 -12.27 8.71 8.30
N ILE A 84 -11.57 7.58 8.46
CA ILE A 84 -12.18 6.25 8.32
C ILE A 84 -13.12 5.93 9.49
N LEU A 85 -12.78 6.34 10.72
CA LEU A 85 -13.66 6.16 11.88
C LEU A 85 -14.95 6.98 11.75
N GLN A 86 -14.86 8.20 11.22
CA GLN A 86 -16.03 9.06 10.98
C GLN A 86 -16.94 8.54 9.87
N SER A 87 -16.38 7.85 8.86
CA SER A 87 -17.15 7.42 7.69
C SER A 87 -16.62 6.10 7.12
N PRO A 88 -16.82 4.97 7.82
CA PRO A 88 -16.22 3.69 7.47
C PRO A 88 -16.71 3.08 6.15
N GLN A 89 -17.83 3.60 5.62
CA GLN A 89 -18.43 3.13 4.37
C GLN A 89 -17.93 3.87 3.12
N ARG A 90 -17.13 4.94 3.30
CA ARG A 90 -16.61 5.70 2.16
C ARG A 90 -15.52 4.88 1.47
N SER A 91 -15.44 5.04 0.15
CA SER A 91 -14.36 4.42 -0.61
C SER A 91 -13.03 5.12 -0.34
N VAL A 92 -11.92 4.42 -0.56
CA VAL A 92 -10.56 4.99 -0.48
C VAL A 92 -10.45 6.29 -1.28
N ARG A 93 -11.09 6.35 -2.46
CA ARG A 93 -11.10 7.57 -3.30
C ARG A 93 -11.83 8.73 -2.64
N LYS A 94 -12.94 8.47 -1.95
CA LYS A 94 -13.67 9.51 -1.19
C LYS A 94 -12.84 10.01 -0.01
N HIS A 95 -12.16 9.13 0.72
CA HIS A 95 -11.23 9.55 1.79
C HIS A 95 -10.05 10.37 1.24
N ALA A 96 -9.46 9.91 0.13
CA ALA A 96 -8.37 10.62 -0.55
C ALA A 96 -8.78 12.04 -0.97
N SER A 97 -9.95 12.19 -1.58
CA SER A 97 -10.49 13.50 -1.96
C SER A 97 -10.74 14.39 -0.74
N ALA A 98 -11.27 13.84 0.36
CA ALA A 98 -11.55 14.61 1.58
C ALA A 98 -10.29 15.09 2.30
N LEU A 99 -9.20 14.32 2.22
CA LEU A 99 -7.93 14.59 2.89
C LEU A 99 -6.90 15.28 1.99
N ALA A 100 -7.25 15.60 0.74
CA ALA A 100 -6.33 16.10 -0.29
C ALA A 100 -5.07 15.21 -0.47
N LEU A 101 -5.23 13.90 -0.29
CA LEU A 101 -4.17 12.90 -0.46
C LEU A 101 -4.40 12.09 -1.74
N SER A 102 -3.35 11.47 -2.26
CA SER A 102 -3.53 10.48 -3.34
C SER A 102 -4.18 9.21 -2.80
N ALA A 103 -5.05 8.58 -3.59
CA ALA A 103 -5.69 7.30 -3.23
C ALA A 103 -4.66 6.18 -2.94
N ARG A 104 -3.49 6.24 -3.59
CA ARG A 104 -2.38 5.32 -3.32
C ARG A 104 -1.79 5.53 -1.94
N SER A 105 -1.65 6.78 -1.49
CA SER A 105 -1.15 7.09 -0.15
C SER A 105 -2.12 6.63 0.93
N VAL A 106 -3.42 6.93 0.77
CA VAL A 106 -4.44 6.48 1.73
C VAL A 106 -4.48 4.95 1.82
N ARG A 107 -4.40 4.24 0.69
CA ARG A 107 -4.32 2.77 0.69
C ARG A 107 -3.06 2.25 1.40
N ARG A 108 -1.92 2.92 1.25
CA ARG A 108 -0.71 2.58 2.00
C ARG A 108 -0.88 2.83 3.50
N ASN A 109 -1.48 3.95 3.89
CA ASN A 109 -1.75 4.22 5.31
C ASN A 109 -2.67 3.15 5.90
N PHE A 110 -3.71 2.74 5.17
CA PHE A 110 -4.57 1.64 5.60
C PHE A 110 -3.80 0.35 5.82
N HIS A 111 -2.99 -0.10 4.86
CA HIS A 111 -2.29 -1.38 4.96
C HIS A 111 -1.06 -1.36 5.87
N GLU A 112 -0.19 -0.35 5.74
CA GLU A 112 1.14 -0.35 6.34
C GLU A 112 1.17 0.37 7.71
N ASP A 113 0.29 1.34 7.96
CA ASP A 113 0.28 2.11 9.22
C ASP A 113 -0.87 1.71 10.15
N LEU A 114 -2.05 1.40 9.60
CA LEU A 114 -3.25 1.05 10.37
C LEU A 114 -3.53 -0.45 10.43
N ASN A 115 -2.83 -1.28 9.64
CA ASN A 115 -3.08 -2.72 9.50
C ASN A 115 -4.53 -3.07 9.14
N PHE A 116 -5.19 -2.22 8.36
CA PHE A 116 -6.55 -2.45 7.87
C PHE A 116 -6.55 -3.27 6.59
N HIS A 117 -7.58 -4.11 6.47
CA HIS A 117 -7.80 -5.01 5.36
C HIS A 117 -9.13 -4.68 4.66
N PRO A 118 -9.21 -4.82 3.33
CA PRO A 118 -10.43 -4.60 2.59
C PRO A 118 -11.36 -5.81 2.68
N TYR A 119 -12.52 -5.64 3.30
CA TYR A 119 -13.59 -6.66 3.36
C TYR A 119 -14.70 -6.35 2.36
N LYS A 120 -15.16 -7.38 1.63
CA LYS A 120 -16.27 -7.26 0.66
C LYS A 120 -17.58 -7.08 1.41
N ILE A 121 -18.39 -6.12 0.96
CA ILE A 121 -19.75 -5.97 1.44
C ILE A 121 -20.58 -7.21 1.03
N THR A 122 -21.25 -7.80 2.01
CA THR A 122 -22.23 -8.86 1.78
C THR A 122 -23.59 -8.21 1.79
N ILE A 123 -24.25 -8.20 0.64
CA ILE A 123 -25.62 -7.71 0.52
C ILE A 123 -26.52 -8.94 0.64
N VAL A 124 -27.45 -8.89 1.56
CA VAL A 124 -28.45 -9.94 1.78
C VAL A 124 -29.85 -9.33 1.68
N GLN A 125 -30.84 -10.19 1.47
CA GLN A 125 -32.22 -9.76 1.55
C GLN A 125 -32.56 -9.36 2.99
N GLU A 126 -33.31 -8.28 3.16
CA GLU A 126 -33.95 -7.96 4.43
C GLU A 126 -35.04 -8.99 4.74
N LEU A 127 -34.97 -9.60 5.92
CA LEU A 127 -35.93 -10.59 6.40
C LEU A 127 -36.60 -10.08 7.67
N SER A 128 -37.92 -10.14 7.69
CA SER A 128 -38.72 -9.91 8.89
C SER A 128 -38.76 -11.17 9.78
N VAL A 129 -39.21 -11.02 11.02
CA VAL A 129 -39.37 -12.14 11.96
C VAL A 129 -40.31 -13.21 11.40
N ALA A 130 -41.39 -12.80 10.72
CA ALA A 130 -42.34 -13.71 10.09
C ALA A 130 -41.72 -14.50 8.93
N ASP A 131 -40.80 -13.88 8.17
CA ASP A 131 -40.13 -14.54 7.05
C ASP A 131 -39.27 -15.72 7.52
N PHE A 132 -38.66 -15.64 8.71
CA PHE A 132 -37.88 -16.77 9.23
C PHE A 132 -38.76 -18.01 9.45
N THR A 133 -39.94 -17.83 10.05
CA THR A 133 -40.89 -18.92 10.27
C THR A 133 -41.45 -19.44 8.94
N ALA A 134 -41.90 -18.53 8.07
CA ALA A 134 -42.44 -18.92 6.76
C ALA A 134 -41.43 -19.70 5.92
N ARG A 135 -40.16 -19.28 5.90
CA ARG A 135 -39.09 -19.96 5.17
C ARG A 135 -38.79 -21.33 5.76
N ARG A 136 -38.77 -21.49 7.09
CA ARG A 136 -38.56 -22.79 7.72
C ARG A 136 -39.68 -23.76 7.36
N ASN A 137 -40.93 -23.33 7.55
CA ASN A 137 -42.10 -24.14 7.25
C ASN A 137 -42.15 -24.53 5.77
N ALA A 138 -41.78 -23.62 4.86
CA ALA A 138 -41.69 -23.93 3.43
C ALA A 138 -40.61 -24.99 3.15
N CYS A 139 -39.43 -24.89 3.77
CA CYS A 139 -38.38 -25.91 3.62
C CYS A 139 -38.82 -27.27 4.17
N GLU A 140 -39.47 -27.31 5.34
CA GLU A 140 -40.01 -28.54 5.93
C GLU A 140 -41.08 -29.17 5.02
N ALA A 141 -42.01 -28.36 4.50
CA ALA A 141 -43.01 -28.83 3.57
C ALA A 141 -42.40 -29.36 2.26
N LEU A 142 -41.35 -28.72 1.73
CA LEU A 142 -40.65 -29.23 0.54
C LEU A 142 -39.98 -30.58 0.83
N LEU A 143 -39.35 -30.74 2.00
CA LEU A 143 -38.73 -32.00 2.40
C LEU A 143 -39.73 -33.14 2.58
N GLU A 144 -40.92 -32.85 3.09
CA GLU A 144 -41.97 -33.86 3.31
C GLU A 144 -42.70 -34.26 2.02
N ASN A 145 -42.89 -33.30 1.09
CA ASN A 145 -43.80 -33.48 -0.04
C ASN A 145 -43.10 -33.70 -1.39
N ILE A 146 -41.79 -33.47 -1.47
CA ILE A 146 -41.01 -33.70 -2.69
C ILE A 146 -40.23 -35.01 -2.54
N ALA A 147 -40.51 -35.97 -3.44
CA ALA A 147 -39.76 -37.22 -3.50
C ALA A 147 -38.27 -36.96 -3.84
N GLU A 148 -37.37 -37.81 -3.33
CA GLU A 148 -35.92 -37.66 -3.55
C GLU A 148 -35.53 -37.65 -5.04
N ASP A 149 -36.31 -38.30 -5.90
CA ASP A 149 -36.09 -38.40 -7.36
C ASP A 149 -36.94 -37.42 -8.18
N ALA A 150 -37.66 -36.49 -7.54
CA ALA A 150 -38.52 -35.55 -8.23
C ALA A 150 -37.73 -34.59 -9.13
N ILE A 151 -38.22 -34.40 -10.36
CA ILE A 151 -37.69 -33.39 -11.28
C ILE A 151 -38.47 -32.09 -11.06
N VAL A 152 -37.79 -31.07 -10.54
CA VAL A 152 -38.38 -29.76 -10.26
C VAL A 152 -37.82 -28.72 -11.21
N TYR A 153 -38.72 -27.97 -11.85
CA TYR A 153 -38.37 -26.82 -12.70
C TYR A 153 -38.64 -25.52 -11.95
N PHE A 154 -37.66 -24.62 -11.96
CA PHE A 154 -37.79 -23.28 -11.39
C PHE A 154 -37.57 -22.23 -12.47
N SER A 155 -38.29 -21.12 -12.38
CA SER A 155 -38.09 -19.91 -13.16
C SER A 155 -38.06 -18.70 -12.23
N ASP A 156 -37.32 -17.66 -12.60
CA ASP A 156 -37.26 -16.39 -11.87
C ASP A 156 -37.18 -15.22 -12.87
N GLU A 157 -37.56 -14.03 -12.41
CA GLU A 157 -37.50 -12.80 -13.19
C GLU A 157 -36.45 -11.85 -12.59
N ALA A 158 -35.59 -11.29 -13.45
CA ALA A 158 -34.52 -10.38 -13.03
C ALA A 158 -34.75 -8.96 -13.55
N HIS A 159 -34.70 -7.97 -12.65
CA HIS A 159 -34.76 -6.56 -13.00
C HIS A 159 -33.36 -6.00 -13.23
N PHE A 160 -33.16 -5.28 -14.34
CA PHE A 160 -31.92 -4.57 -14.65
C PHE A 160 -32.14 -3.06 -14.53
N HIS A 161 -31.46 -2.43 -13.58
CA HIS A 161 -31.55 -0.98 -13.37
C HIS A 161 -30.50 -0.24 -14.21
N LEU A 162 -30.92 0.81 -14.92
CA LEU A 162 -30.03 1.70 -15.68
C LEU A 162 -29.30 2.73 -14.79
N SER A 163 -29.88 3.06 -13.63
CA SER A 163 -29.22 3.88 -12.62
C SER A 163 -28.26 3.00 -11.82
N GLY A 164 -26.97 3.35 -11.85
CA GLY A 164 -25.91 2.58 -11.20
C GLY A 164 -26.17 2.40 -9.71
N SER A 165 -26.74 1.25 -9.36
CA SER A 165 -26.97 0.84 -7.97
C SER A 165 -25.64 0.51 -7.28
N VAL A 166 -25.71 0.22 -5.97
CA VAL A 166 -24.56 -0.20 -5.15
C VAL A 166 -23.73 -1.25 -5.89
N ASN A 167 -22.55 -0.82 -6.38
CA ASN A 167 -21.63 -1.72 -7.03
C ASN A 167 -20.90 -2.55 -5.96
N ARG A 168 -21.40 -3.76 -5.70
CA ARG A 168 -20.83 -4.75 -4.76
C ARG A 168 -19.34 -5.04 -5.03
N GLN A 169 -18.87 -4.85 -6.26
CA GLN A 169 -17.47 -5.06 -6.60
C GLN A 169 -16.58 -3.94 -6.07
N ASN A 170 -17.10 -2.70 -5.99
CA ASN A 170 -16.34 -1.51 -5.60
C ASN A 170 -16.53 -1.08 -4.14
N MET A 171 -17.53 -1.61 -3.44
CA MET A 171 -17.74 -1.34 -2.01
C MET A 171 -16.94 -2.30 -1.13
N ARG A 172 -16.04 -1.72 -0.32
CA ARG A 172 -15.18 -2.43 0.63
C ARG A 172 -15.17 -1.69 1.95
N TYR A 173 -15.26 -2.42 3.06
CA TYR A 173 -14.97 -1.89 4.39
C TYR A 173 -13.49 -2.07 4.68
N TRP A 174 -12.86 -1.05 5.25
CA TRP A 174 -11.48 -1.13 5.71
C TRP A 174 -11.48 -1.23 7.23
N SER A 175 -10.98 -2.35 7.74
CA SER A 175 -10.95 -2.62 9.18
C SER A 175 -9.79 -3.56 9.49
N ASP A 176 -9.30 -3.53 10.71
CA ASP A 176 -8.33 -4.52 11.21
C ASP A 176 -8.94 -5.93 11.26
N THR A 177 -10.19 -6.03 11.72
CA THR A 177 -10.97 -7.27 11.88
C THR A 177 -12.15 -7.30 10.91
N ASN A 178 -12.62 -8.50 10.54
CA ASN A 178 -13.78 -8.62 9.65
C ASN A 178 -15.04 -8.15 10.38
N PRO A 179 -15.70 -7.06 9.93
CA PRO A 179 -16.85 -6.52 10.63
C PRO A 179 -18.12 -7.37 10.51
N GLN A 180 -18.10 -8.45 9.69
CA GLN A 180 -19.25 -9.33 9.42
C GLN A 180 -20.55 -8.58 9.07
N LYS A 181 -20.41 -7.38 8.48
CA LYS A 181 -21.54 -6.51 8.17
C LYS A 181 -22.34 -7.07 7.00
N LEU A 182 -23.57 -7.46 7.31
CA LEU A 182 -24.61 -7.76 6.34
C LEU A 182 -25.35 -6.47 6.01
N HIS A 183 -25.37 -6.09 4.74
CA HIS A 183 -26.17 -4.99 4.26
C HIS A 183 -27.49 -5.55 3.75
N GLN A 184 -28.55 -5.33 4.50
CA GLN A 184 -29.89 -5.78 4.14
C GLN A 184 -30.48 -4.83 3.11
N LYS A 185 -31.10 -5.41 2.07
CA LYS A 185 -31.90 -4.68 1.09
C LYS A 185 -33.28 -5.32 0.97
N PRO A 186 -34.35 -4.52 0.90
CA PRO A 186 -35.67 -5.04 0.61
C PRO A 186 -35.70 -5.62 -0.82
N ILE A 187 -36.57 -6.62 -1.05
CA ILE A 187 -36.78 -7.26 -2.36
C ILE A 187 -37.24 -6.25 -3.41
N SER A 188 -38.09 -5.31 -3.01
CA SER A 188 -38.65 -4.27 -3.86
C SER A 188 -38.51 -2.91 -3.20
N GLU A 189 -38.30 -1.88 -4.02
CA GLU A 189 -38.51 -0.50 -3.55
C GLU A 189 -39.97 -0.40 -3.10
N ARG A 190 -40.19 -0.03 -1.82
CA ARG A 190 -41.54 0.28 -1.35
C ARG A 190 -42.06 1.42 -2.23
N LYS A 191 -43.09 1.14 -3.02
CA LYS A 191 -43.85 2.15 -3.75
C LYS A 191 -44.51 3.12 -2.78
#